data_AF-A0A942AFW9-F1
#
_entry.id   AF-A0A942AFW9-F1
#
_cell.length_a   1.000
_cell.length_b   1.000
_cell.length_c   1.000
_cell.angle_alpha   90.00
_cell.angle_beta   90.00
_cell.angle_gamma   90.00
#
_symmetry.space_group_name_H-M   'P 1'
#
loop_
_entity.id
_entity.type
_entity.pdbx_description
1 polymer ?
#
loop_
_entity_poly.entity_id
_entity_poly.type
_entity_poly.pdbx_seq_one_letter_code
_entity_poly.pdbx_strand_id
1 'polypeptide(L)'
;MKNTLLRTVVIFVALCIYPSIHAYDFEYDGFYYDITSDSTVSVTHDHGDFYKGDISIPNQATHNGKTYQVTTIDDRAFEGKEQLTSVHISNSIDSIGDYAFCGCPLLTQVSLGEGVT
;
A
#
# COMPACT_ATOMS: atom_id res chain seq x y z
N MET A 1 48.28 -0.45 -16.85
CA MET A 1 47.31 -1.56 -16.64
C MET A 1 46.01 -0.94 -16.18
N LYS A 2 44.94 -1.20 -16.93
CA LYS A 2 43.62 -0.59 -16.77
C LYS A 2 42.88 -1.37 -15.69
N ASN A 3 42.60 -0.76 -14.55
CA ASN A 3 42.00 -1.47 -13.41
C ASN A 3 40.49 -1.25 -13.44
N THR A 4 39.88 -2.10 -14.24
CA THR A 4 38.46 -2.33 -14.56
C THR A 4 37.52 -2.48 -13.35
N LEU A 5 38.04 -2.43 -12.11
CA LEU A 5 37.32 -2.70 -10.86
C LEU A 5 36.24 -1.64 -10.52
N LEU A 6 36.45 -0.37 -10.90
CA LEU A 6 35.42 0.67 -10.67
C LEU A 6 34.19 0.44 -11.57
N ARG A 7 34.37 -0.10 -12.78
CA ARG A 7 33.24 -0.46 -13.65
C ARG A 7 32.55 -1.72 -13.15
N THR A 8 33.27 -2.73 -12.65
CA THR A 8 32.63 -3.97 -12.18
C THR A 8 31.83 -3.77 -10.88
N VAL A 9 32.28 -2.90 -9.96
CA VAL A 9 31.51 -2.54 -8.75
C VAL A 9 30.31 -1.65 -9.08
N VAL A 10 30.45 -0.69 -9.99
CA VAL A 10 29.31 0.14 -10.45
C VAL A 10 28.29 -0.69 -11.25
N ILE A 11 28.71 -1.70 -12.00
CA ILE A 11 27.80 -2.60 -12.75
C ILE A 11 27.08 -3.57 -11.81
N PHE A 12 27.69 -4.02 -10.70
CA PHE A 12 26.99 -4.82 -9.68
C PHE A 12 26.03 -3.99 -8.82
N VAL A 13 26.32 -2.72 -8.56
CA VAL A 13 25.38 -1.78 -7.91
C VAL A 13 24.25 -1.35 -8.87
N ALA A 14 24.49 -1.37 -10.18
CA ALA A 14 23.48 -1.10 -11.20
C ALA A 14 22.54 -2.30 -11.50
N LEU A 15 22.74 -3.46 -10.87
CA LEU A 15 21.78 -4.57 -10.90
C LEU A 15 20.61 -4.40 -9.90
N CYS A 16 20.61 -3.35 -9.08
CA CYS A 16 19.52 -3.03 -8.13
C CYS A 16 18.57 -1.92 -8.61
N ILE A 17 18.65 -1.50 -9.86
CA ILE A 17 17.66 -0.61 -10.49
C ILE A 17 17.04 -1.28 -11.70
N TYR A 18 16.49 -2.48 -11.48
CA TYR A 18 15.13 -2.60 -11.97
C TYR A 18 14.34 -1.68 -11.03
N PRO A 19 13.71 -0.58 -11.50
CA PRO A 19 12.48 -0.20 -10.84
C PRO A 19 11.63 -1.46 -10.98
N SER A 20 11.57 -2.24 -9.91
CA SER A 20 10.56 -3.28 -9.83
C SER A 20 9.27 -2.52 -10.09
N ILE A 21 8.64 -2.79 -11.23
CA ILE A 21 7.28 -2.34 -11.53
C ILE A 21 6.41 -3.12 -10.54
N HIS A 22 6.47 -2.75 -9.27
CA HIS A 22 5.49 -3.12 -8.29
C HIS A 22 4.38 -2.10 -8.46
N ALA A 23 3.12 -2.55 -8.50
CA ALA A 23 1.99 -1.62 -8.52
C ALA A 23 1.83 -0.85 -7.19
N TYR A 24 2.71 -1.09 -6.22
CA TYR A 24 2.81 -0.41 -4.95
C TYR A 24 4.26 0.01 -4.68
N ASP A 25 4.49 1.10 -3.95
CA ASP A 25 5.82 1.55 -3.53
C ASP A 25 6.43 0.69 -2.40
N PHE A 26 5.63 0.31 -1.39
CA PHE A 26 6.09 -0.60 -0.33
C PHE A 26 4.97 -1.39 0.37
N GLU A 27 5.36 -2.48 1.03
CA GLU A 27 4.51 -3.26 1.92
C GLU A 27 4.86 -2.96 3.39
N TYR A 28 3.84 -2.81 4.24
CA TYR A 28 3.99 -2.70 5.69
C TYR A 28 2.79 -3.31 6.41
N ASP A 29 3.04 -4.24 7.32
CA ASP A 29 2.02 -4.91 8.15
C ASP A 29 0.87 -5.54 7.35
N GLY A 30 1.20 -6.15 6.20
CA GLY A 30 0.22 -6.82 5.34
C GLY A 30 -0.63 -5.88 4.48
N PHE A 31 -0.26 -4.61 4.39
CA PHE A 31 -0.85 -3.63 3.48
C PHE A 31 0.16 -3.12 2.47
N TYR A 32 -0.35 -2.81 1.28
CA TYR A 32 0.42 -2.25 0.16
C TYR A 32 0.13 -0.76 0.04
N TYR A 33 1.18 0.03 -0.18
CA TYR A 33 1.11 1.48 -0.15
C TYR A 33 1.78 2.14 -1.34
N ASP A 34 1.16 3.21 -1.85
CA ASP A 34 1.79 4.19 -2.75
C ASP A 34 2.12 5.47 -1.98
N ILE A 35 3.32 6.01 -2.22
CA ILE A 35 3.79 7.27 -1.65
C ILE A 35 3.14 8.42 -2.41
N THR A 36 2.24 9.13 -1.73
CA THR A 36 1.50 10.26 -2.30
C THR A 36 2.20 11.60 -2.06
N SER A 37 3.11 11.67 -1.07
CA SER A 37 3.98 12.83 -0.81
C SER A 37 5.17 12.49 0.08
N ASP A 38 5.95 13.50 0.45
CA ASP A 38 7.04 13.36 1.43
C ASP A 38 6.59 12.87 2.81
N SER A 39 5.30 12.88 3.15
CA SER A 39 4.83 12.43 4.47
C SER A 39 3.56 11.59 4.45
N THR A 40 3.01 11.29 3.27
CA THR A 40 1.72 10.59 3.14
C THR A 40 1.80 9.41 2.19
N VAL A 41 0.92 8.44 2.44
CA VAL A 41 0.71 7.27 1.60
C VAL A 41 -0.78 7.00 1.40
N SER A 42 -1.11 6.26 0.35
CA SER A 42 -2.40 5.62 0.12
C SER A 42 -2.31 4.11 0.35
N VAL A 43 -3.41 3.46 0.72
CA VAL A 43 -3.55 1.99 0.63
C VAL A 43 -3.97 1.64 -0.79
N THR A 44 -3.20 0.77 -1.45
CA THR A 44 -3.41 0.40 -2.84
C THR A 44 -3.73 -1.10 -2.99
N HIS A 45 -4.08 -1.49 -4.21
CA HIS A 45 -4.46 -2.85 -4.54
C HIS A 45 -3.30 -3.83 -4.32
N ASP A 46 -3.61 -5.04 -3.89
CA ASP A 46 -2.63 -6.12 -3.92
C ASP A 46 -2.63 -6.84 -5.28
N HIS A 47 -1.71 -7.79 -5.47
CA HIS A 47 -1.66 -8.68 -6.64
C HIS A 47 -1.91 -10.16 -6.29
N GLY A 48 -2.56 -10.45 -5.16
CA GLY A 48 -2.78 -11.81 -4.66
C GLY A 48 -4.05 -11.98 -3.82
N ASP A 49 -4.05 -12.96 -2.91
CA ASP A 49 -5.18 -13.27 -2.01
C ASP A 49 -5.09 -12.52 -0.67
N PHE A 50 -4.48 -11.33 -0.67
CA PHE A 50 -4.41 -10.47 0.51
C PHE A 50 -5.74 -9.72 0.70
N TYR A 51 -5.88 -8.99 1.82
CA TYR A 51 -7.12 -8.33 2.24
C TYR A 51 -8.31 -9.29 2.40
N LYS A 52 -8.18 -10.21 3.36
CA LYS A 52 -9.20 -11.21 3.73
C LYS A 52 -9.54 -11.14 5.21
N GLY A 53 -10.72 -11.64 5.56
CA GLY A 53 -11.23 -11.61 6.93
C GLY A 53 -11.47 -10.18 7.40
N ASP A 54 -11.20 -9.94 8.67
CA ASP A 54 -11.37 -8.65 9.32
C ASP A 54 -10.06 -7.86 9.23
N ILE A 55 -10.09 -6.69 8.59
CA ILE A 55 -8.90 -5.84 8.42
C ILE A 55 -9.09 -4.51 9.14
N SER A 56 -8.00 -3.99 9.69
CA SER A 56 -7.93 -2.64 10.26
C SER A 56 -6.86 -1.86 9.53
N ILE A 57 -7.27 -0.86 8.75
CA ILE A 57 -6.34 -0.01 8.00
C ILE A 57 -5.63 0.91 9.01
N PRO A 58 -4.30 0.83 9.15
CA PRO A 58 -3.58 1.62 10.14
C PRO A 58 -3.58 3.10 9.77
N ASN A 59 -3.30 3.96 10.74
CA ASN A 59 -3.13 5.40 10.49
C ASN A 59 -1.75 5.75 9.94
N GLN A 60 -0.76 4.86 10.10
CA GLN A 60 0.63 5.10 9.74
C GLN A 60 1.28 3.84 9.20
N ALA A 61 2.24 4.02 8.30
CA ALA A 61 3.06 2.95 7.75
C ALA A 61 4.55 3.37 7.76
N THR A 62 5.45 2.45 8.09
CA THR A 62 6.89 2.75 8.20
C THR A 62 7.70 2.01 7.13
N HIS A 63 8.47 2.75 6.36
CA HIS A 63 9.36 2.21 5.33
C HIS A 63 10.74 2.85 5.42
N ASN A 64 11.81 2.04 5.46
CA ASN A 64 13.21 2.47 5.58
C ASN A 64 13.48 3.49 6.71
N GLY A 65 12.82 3.31 7.85
CA GLY A 65 12.98 4.17 9.03
C GLY A 65 12.24 5.51 8.96
N LYS A 66 11.44 5.73 7.91
CA LYS A 66 10.53 6.88 7.77
C LYS A 66 9.09 6.44 7.96
N THR A 67 8.33 7.21 8.74
CA THR A 67 6.91 6.97 8.98
C THR A 67 6.07 7.92 8.14
N TYR A 68 5.06 7.37 7.48
CA TYR A 68 4.09 8.08 6.64
C TYR A 68 2.72 8.02 7.29
N GLN A 69 1.92 9.05 7.09
CA GLN A 69 0.49 9.04 7.42
C GLN A 69 -0.28 8.35 6.30
N VAL A 70 -1.18 7.44 6.64
CA VAL A 70 -2.10 6.82 5.69
C VAL A 70 -3.32 7.72 5.57
N THR A 71 -3.52 8.29 4.38
CA THR A 71 -4.51 9.36 4.16
C THR A 71 -5.56 9.00 3.12
N THR A 72 -5.31 7.99 2.30
CA THR A 72 -6.13 7.66 1.15
C THR A 72 -6.28 6.16 1.02
N ILE A 73 -7.44 5.71 0.56
CA ILE A 73 -7.64 4.37 -0.01
C ILE A 73 -7.80 4.57 -1.51
N ASP A 74 -6.95 3.96 -2.33
CA ASP A 74 -6.96 4.19 -3.77
C ASP A 74 -8.19 3.60 -4.48
N ASP A 75 -8.39 4.06 -5.71
CA ASP A 75 -9.38 3.48 -6.62
C ASP A 75 -9.17 1.96 -6.71
N ARG A 76 -10.26 1.21 -6.52
CA ARG A 76 -10.26 -0.27 -6.60
C ARG A 76 -9.28 -0.98 -5.64
N ALA A 77 -8.78 -0.33 -4.59
CA ALA A 77 -7.79 -0.94 -3.67
C ALA A 77 -8.21 -2.31 -3.09
N PHE A 78 -9.51 -2.52 -2.89
CA PHE A 78 -10.07 -3.79 -2.42
C PHE A 78 -11.08 -4.38 -3.42
N GLU A 79 -11.02 -4.01 -4.72
CA GLU A 79 -11.96 -4.54 -5.71
C GLU A 79 -11.86 -6.07 -5.81
N GLY A 80 -13.01 -6.75 -5.80
CA GLY A 80 -13.09 -8.20 -6.00
C GLY A 80 -12.62 -9.04 -4.83
N LYS A 81 -12.44 -8.47 -3.62
CA LYS A 81 -11.94 -9.24 -2.47
C LYS A 81 -13.01 -10.15 -1.87
N GLU A 82 -13.05 -11.37 -2.41
CA GLU A 82 -14.07 -12.39 -2.09
C GLU A 82 -14.09 -12.82 -0.63
N GLN A 83 -12.95 -12.73 0.08
CA GLN A 83 -12.82 -13.18 1.47
C GLN A 83 -12.81 -12.04 2.49
N LEU A 84 -12.93 -10.78 2.07
CA LEU A 84 -12.95 -9.64 2.97
C LEU A 84 -14.30 -9.59 3.72
N THR A 85 -14.29 -9.67 5.05
CA THR A 85 -15.51 -9.74 5.87
C THR A 85 -15.84 -8.42 6.57
N SER A 86 -14.82 -7.73 7.08
CA SER A 86 -14.99 -6.40 7.67
C SER A 86 -13.77 -5.50 7.45
N VAL A 87 -14.02 -4.19 7.42
CA VAL A 87 -12.99 -3.16 7.29
C VAL A 87 -13.19 -2.12 8.39
N HIS A 88 -12.17 -1.90 9.20
CA HIS A 88 -12.06 -0.72 10.06
C HIS A 88 -11.15 0.32 9.40
N ILE A 89 -11.71 1.47 9.05
CA ILE A 89 -11.01 2.60 8.42
C ILE A 89 -10.55 3.55 9.53
N SER A 90 -9.25 3.80 9.67
CA SER A 90 -8.72 4.69 10.71
C SER A 90 -9.06 6.17 10.48
N ASN A 91 -8.97 6.96 11.55
CA ASN A 91 -9.36 8.38 11.55
C ASN A 91 -8.51 9.27 10.62
N SER A 92 -7.37 8.81 10.12
CA SER A 92 -6.48 9.61 9.26
C SER A 92 -6.82 9.53 7.78
N ILE A 93 -7.78 8.69 7.38
CA ILE A 93 -8.19 8.53 5.99
C ILE A 93 -9.12 9.68 5.60
N ASP A 94 -8.64 10.56 4.73
CA ASP A 94 -9.34 11.73 4.20
C ASP A 94 -10.12 11.42 2.92
N SER A 95 -9.73 10.36 2.18
CA SER A 95 -10.37 10.02 0.92
C SER A 95 -10.41 8.51 0.62
N ILE A 96 -11.48 8.10 -0.05
CA ILE A 96 -11.70 6.73 -0.52
C ILE A 96 -11.99 6.81 -2.02
N GLY A 97 -11.18 6.11 -2.81
CA GLY A 97 -11.25 6.10 -4.26
C GLY A 97 -12.48 5.40 -4.83
N ASP A 98 -12.71 5.64 -6.11
CA ASP A 98 -13.82 5.07 -6.85
C ASP A 98 -13.69 3.54 -6.87
N TYR A 99 -14.81 2.86 -6.63
CA TYR A 99 -14.88 1.40 -6.63
C TYR A 99 -13.93 0.71 -5.64
N ALA A 100 -13.40 1.41 -4.62
CA ALA A 100 -12.44 0.86 -3.65
C ALA A 100 -12.87 -0.49 -3.04
N PHE A 101 -14.18 -0.71 -2.83
CA PHE A 101 -14.74 -1.97 -2.32
C PHE A 101 -15.72 -2.64 -3.29
N CYS A 102 -15.59 -2.37 -4.59
CA CYS A 102 -16.46 -2.95 -5.61
C CYS A 102 -16.29 -4.47 -5.66
N GLY A 103 -17.38 -5.24 -5.71
CA GLY A 103 -17.30 -6.69 -5.86
C GLY A 103 -16.72 -7.43 -4.64
N CYS A 104 -16.88 -6.92 -3.42
CA CYS A 104 -16.55 -7.64 -2.17
C CYS A 104 -17.80 -8.37 -1.60
N PRO A 105 -18.12 -9.60 -2.04
CA PRO A 105 -19.39 -10.26 -1.72
C PRO A 105 -19.56 -10.63 -0.23
N LEU A 106 -18.47 -10.81 0.52
CA LEU A 106 -18.50 -11.15 1.94
C LEU A 106 -18.35 -9.93 2.87
N LEU A 107 -18.14 -8.74 2.32
CA LEU A 107 -17.95 -7.53 3.13
C LEU A 107 -19.29 -7.11 3.73
N THR A 108 -19.45 -7.35 5.02
CA THR A 108 -20.71 -7.07 5.74
C THR A 108 -20.64 -5.84 6.64
N GLN A 109 -19.42 -5.38 6.95
CA GLN A 109 -19.21 -4.25 7.86
C GLN A 109 -18.05 -3.36 7.40
N VAL A 110 -18.33 -2.07 7.25
CA VAL A 110 -17.31 -1.02 7.14
C VAL A 110 -17.53 -0.06 8.30
N SER A 111 -16.53 0.04 9.19
CA SER A 111 -16.58 0.94 10.34
C SER A 111 -15.62 2.10 10.10
N LEU A 112 -16.15 3.31 10.12
CA LEU A 112 -15.37 4.53 9.95
C LEU A 112 -14.82 5.00 11.29
N GLY A 113 -13.57 5.44 11.27
CA GLY A 113 -12.97 6.19 12.35
C GLY A 113 -13.67 7.53 12.57
N GLU A 114 -13.49 8.15 13.73
CA GLU A 114 -14.17 9.39 14.15
C GLU A 114 -13.84 10.64 13.29
N GLY A 115 -13.02 10.49 12.23
CA GLY A 115 -12.59 11.57 11.33
C GLY A 115 -13.30 11.65 9.98
N VAL A 116 -14.11 10.66 9.59
CA VAL A 116 -14.79 10.67 8.29
C VAL A 116 -16.09 11.49 8.41
N THR A 117 -16.17 12.62 7.71
CA THR A 117 -17.33 13.54 7.70
C THR A 117 -18.06 13.56 6.37
#